data_AF-A0A946FCL4-F1
#
_entry.id   AF-A0A946FCL4-F1
#
_cell.length_a   1.000
_cell.length_b   1.000
_cell.length_c   1.000
_cell.angle_alpha   90.00
_cell.angle_beta   90.00
_cell.angle_gamma   90.00
#
_symmetry.space_group_name_H-M   'P 1'
#
loop_
_entity.id
_entity.type
_entity.pdbx_description
1 polymer ?
#
loop_
_entity_poly.entity_id
_entity_poly.type
_entity_poly.pdbx_seq_one_letter_code
_entity_poly.pdbx_strand_id
1 'polypeptide(L)'
;MDFRRNNLDQETSPYLHQHRDNPVHWQPWGPDVLAHARENDKPIMLSVGYAACHWCHVMAHESFENQAIADVMNELFVNIKVDREERPDIDTIYQSALQLLGQQGGWPLTMFLTSQ
;
A
#
# COMPACT_ATOMS: atom_id res chain seq x y z
N MET A 1 9.88 13.65 -2.50
CA MET A 1 9.34 12.40 -3.08
C MET A 1 8.64 12.75 -4.40
N ASP A 2 8.82 11.98 -5.47
CA ASP A 2 8.04 12.17 -6.72
C ASP A 2 6.88 11.17 -6.73
N PHE A 3 5.64 11.66 -6.56
CA PHE A 3 4.43 10.84 -6.49
C PHE A 3 3.97 10.28 -7.85
N ARG A 4 4.69 10.60 -8.94
CA ARG A 4 4.44 10.06 -10.30
C ARG A 4 5.32 8.86 -10.62
N ARG A 5 5.98 8.28 -9.62
CA ARG A 5 6.74 7.05 -9.71
C ARG A 5 6.62 6.24 -8.42
N ASN A 6 7.03 4.98 -8.51
CA ASN A 6 7.27 4.14 -7.35
C ASN A 6 8.51 4.64 -6.58
N ASN A 7 8.42 4.70 -5.25
CA ASN A 7 9.53 5.13 -4.38
C ASN A 7 9.99 4.04 -3.40
N LEU A 8 9.54 2.80 -3.56
CA LEU A 8 9.99 1.68 -2.72
C LEU A 8 11.42 1.21 -3.03
N ASP A 9 12.07 1.78 -4.06
CA ASP A 9 13.51 1.62 -4.31
C ASP A 9 14.37 2.31 -3.24
N GLN A 10 13.78 3.16 -2.41
CA GLN A 10 14.47 3.90 -1.34
C GLN A 10 14.29 3.28 0.06
N GLU A 11 13.45 2.24 0.18
CA GLU A 11 13.15 1.59 1.46
C GLU A 11 14.17 0.51 1.81
N THR A 12 14.38 0.20 3.08
CA THR A 12 15.29 -0.87 3.49
C THR A 12 14.63 -2.25 3.62
N SER A 13 13.30 -2.28 3.76
CA SER A 13 12.54 -3.52 3.86
C SER A 13 12.76 -4.40 2.63
N PRO A 14 13.20 -5.67 2.80
CA PRO A 14 13.26 -6.63 1.70
C PRO A 14 11.89 -6.85 1.04
N TYR A 15 10.80 -6.80 1.80
CA TYR A 15 9.44 -6.94 1.28
C TYR A 15 9.04 -5.75 0.41
N LEU A 16 9.26 -4.52 0.86
CA LEU A 16 8.95 -3.32 0.06
C LEU A 16 9.81 -3.27 -1.20
N HIS A 17 11.09 -3.61 -1.08
CA HIS A 17 12.00 -3.66 -2.22
C HIS A 17 11.59 -4.67 -3.30
N GLN A 18 10.85 -5.75 -2.97
CA GLN A 18 10.33 -6.68 -3.98
C GLN A 18 9.29 -6.02 -4.90
N HIS A 19 8.65 -4.94 -4.44
CA HIS A 19 7.64 -4.21 -5.20
C HIS A 19 8.17 -2.94 -5.88
N ARG A 20 9.48 -2.66 -5.82
CA ARG A 20 10.09 -1.42 -6.33
C ARG A 20 9.94 -1.22 -7.84
N ASP A 21 9.84 -2.32 -8.58
CA ASP A 21 9.76 -2.32 -10.05
C ASP A 21 8.30 -2.41 -10.54
N ASN A 22 7.33 -2.47 -9.63
CA ASN A 22 5.92 -2.48 -9.99
C ASN A 22 5.51 -1.14 -10.64
N PRO A 23 4.65 -1.17 -11.68
CA PRO A 23 4.13 0.04 -12.33
C PRO A 23 3.26 0.91 -11.42
N VAL A 24 2.74 0.35 -10.32
CA VAL A 24 2.03 1.13 -9.31
C VAL A 24 3.01 2.12 -8.65
N HIS A 25 2.62 3.39 -8.52
CA HIS A 25 3.37 4.45 -7.86
C HIS A 25 3.33 4.30 -6.34
N TRP A 26 3.86 3.20 -5.84
CA TRP A 26 3.89 2.90 -4.41
C TRP A 26 4.70 3.94 -3.64
N GLN A 27 4.12 4.39 -2.54
CA GLN A 27 4.77 5.23 -1.54
C GLN A 27 4.90 4.44 -0.23
N PRO A 28 5.99 4.61 0.52
CA PRO A 28 6.07 4.10 1.88
C PRO A 28 5.09 4.86 2.78
N TRP A 29 4.69 4.25 3.89
CA TRP A 29 3.90 4.96 4.87
C TRP A 29 4.72 6.07 5.54
N GLY A 30 4.23 7.32 5.47
CA GLY A 30 4.88 8.44 6.13
C GLY A 30 4.02 9.71 6.19
N PRO A 31 4.35 10.65 7.09
CA PRO A 31 3.59 11.89 7.24
C PRO A 31 3.52 12.72 5.95
N ASP A 32 4.59 12.76 5.17
CA ASP A 32 4.63 13.50 3.89
C ASP A 32 3.66 12.92 2.85
N VAL A 33 3.49 11.59 2.84
CA VAL A 33 2.58 10.88 1.93
C VAL A 33 1.12 11.09 2.33
N LEU A 34 0.83 11.06 3.63
CA LEU A 34 -0.49 11.36 4.17
C LEU A 34 -0.86 12.85 3.95
N ALA A 35 0.10 13.76 4.12
CA ALA A 35 -0.08 15.17 3.81
C ALA A 35 -0.37 15.39 2.32
N HIS A 36 0.37 14.73 1.43
CA HIS A 36 0.12 14.79 -0.02
C HIS A 36 -1.29 14.31 -0.39
N ALA A 37 -1.76 13.20 0.19
CA ALA A 37 -3.12 12.71 -0.02
C ALA A 37 -4.17 13.75 0.41
N ARG A 38 -3.97 14.41 1.56
CA ARG A 38 -4.85 15.47 2.07
C ARG A 38 -4.84 16.71 1.19
N GLU A 39 -3.66 17.20 0.82
CA GLU A 39 -3.48 18.41 0.01
C GLU A 39 -4.10 18.29 -1.39
N ASN A 40 -4.13 17.09 -1.94
CA ASN A 40 -4.66 16.81 -3.28
C ASN A 40 -6.07 16.21 -3.26
N ASP A 41 -6.71 16.14 -2.08
CA ASP A 41 -8.00 15.49 -1.85
C ASP A 41 -8.13 14.12 -2.53
N LYS A 42 -7.05 13.34 -2.45
CA LYS A 42 -6.92 12.07 -3.15
C LYS A 42 -7.00 10.91 -2.15
N PRO A 43 -7.93 9.95 -2.31
CA PRO A 43 -8.06 8.83 -1.39
C PRO A 43 -6.80 7.96 -1.41
N ILE A 44 -6.58 7.25 -0.30
CA ILE A 44 -5.43 6.36 -0.14
C ILE A 44 -5.88 4.93 -0.40
N MET A 45 -5.12 4.19 -1.21
CA MET A 45 -5.20 2.73 -1.26
C MET A 45 -4.04 2.17 -0.44
N LEU A 46 -4.35 1.65 0.74
CA LEU A 46 -3.39 1.03 1.65
C LEU A 46 -3.29 -0.47 1.37
N SER A 47 -2.07 -0.97 1.14
CA SER A 47 -1.76 -2.40 1.01
C SER A 47 -0.72 -2.83 2.04
N VAL A 48 -1.13 -3.62 3.04
CA VAL A 48 -0.23 -4.17 4.08
C VAL A 48 0.06 -5.64 3.80
N GLY A 49 1.33 -6.03 3.86
CA GLY A 49 1.78 -7.40 3.70
C GLY A 49 3.13 -7.66 4.37
N TYR A 50 3.73 -8.82 4.09
CA TYR A 50 5.03 -9.24 4.61
C TYR A 50 5.65 -10.31 3.68
N ALA A 51 6.95 -10.54 3.77
CA ALA A 51 7.70 -11.37 2.80
C ALA A 51 7.25 -12.83 2.71
N ALA A 52 6.81 -13.44 3.82
CA ALA A 52 6.37 -14.85 3.84
C ALA A 52 4.89 -15.05 3.49
N CYS A 53 4.18 -14.01 3.06
CA CYS A 53 2.75 -14.03 2.75
C CYS A 53 2.48 -14.56 1.34
N HIS A 54 1.95 -15.79 1.22
CA HIS A 54 1.65 -16.40 -0.09
C HIS A 54 0.70 -15.54 -0.93
N TRP A 55 -0.44 -15.11 -0.37
CA TRP A 55 -1.43 -14.32 -1.10
C TRP A 55 -0.95 -12.91 -1.46
N CYS A 56 0.03 -12.37 -0.73
CA CYS A 56 0.64 -11.09 -1.06
C CYS A 56 1.44 -11.19 -2.36
N HIS A 57 2.12 -12.31 -2.60
CA HIS A 57 2.81 -12.56 -3.87
C HIS A 57 1.82 -12.76 -5.03
N VAL A 58 0.75 -13.54 -4.81
CA VAL A 58 -0.30 -13.73 -5.83
C VAL A 58 -0.93 -12.39 -6.23
N MET A 59 -1.30 -11.56 -5.25
CA MET A 59 -1.87 -10.23 -5.53
C MET A 59 -0.88 -9.33 -6.26
N ALA A 60 0.41 -9.37 -5.92
CA ALA A 60 1.42 -8.61 -6.66
C ALA A 60 1.49 -9.03 -8.13
N HIS A 61 1.59 -10.32 -8.38
CA HIS A 61 1.76 -10.84 -9.73
C HIS A 61 0.51 -10.61 -10.60
N GLU A 62 -0.68 -10.86 -10.05
CA GLU A 62 -1.92 -10.76 -10.81
C GLU A 62 -2.44 -9.33 -10.94
N SER A 63 -2.14 -8.45 -9.99
CA SER A 63 -2.67 -7.08 -9.94
C SER A 63 -1.58 -6.01 -10.06
N PHE A 64 -0.62 -5.98 -9.15
CA PHE A 64 0.28 -4.83 -9.01
C PHE A 64 1.39 -4.76 -10.07
N GLU A 65 1.68 -5.87 -10.74
CA GLU A 65 2.59 -5.93 -11.90
C GLU A 65 1.88 -5.62 -13.22
N ASN A 66 0.54 -5.59 -13.24
CA ASN A 66 -0.23 -5.33 -14.44
C ASN A 66 -0.33 -3.82 -14.72
N GLN A 67 0.15 -3.38 -15.89
CA GLN A 67 0.16 -1.95 -16.25
C GLN A 67 -1.24 -1.32 -16.26
N ALA A 68 -2.25 -1.98 -16.84
CA ALA A 68 -3.59 -1.40 -16.96
C ALA A 68 -4.27 -1.22 -15.60
N ILE A 69 -4.04 -2.15 -14.66
CA ILE A 69 -4.52 -2.02 -13.28
C ILE A 69 -3.77 -0.91 -12.56
N ALA A 70 -2.44 -0.87 -12.71
CA ALA A 70 -1.61 0.15 -12.11
C ALA A 70 -1.97 1.57 -12.60
N ASP A 71 -2.28 1.75 -13.88
CA ASP A 71 -2.69 3.04 -14.43
C ASP A 71 -3.95 3.56 -13.73
N VAL A 72 -4.97 2.70 -13.55
CA VAL A 72 -6.19 3.05 -12.80
C VAL A 72 -5.87 3.36 -11.33
N MET A 73 -5.03 2.55 -10.69
CA MET A 73 -4.61 2.80 -9.31
C MET A 73 -3.87 4.13 -9.16
N ASN A 74 -2.97 4.44 -10.08
CA ASN A 74 -2.14 5.65 -10.09
C ASN A 74 -2.97 6.90 -10.39
N GLU A 75 -3.98 6.78 -11.24
CA GLU A 75 -4.93 7.85 -11.52
C GLU A 75 -5.77 8.16 -10.28
N LEU A 76 -6.35 7.15 -9.64
CA LEU A 76 -7.40 7.34 -8.64
C LEU A 76 -6.90 7.48 -7.19
N PHE A 77 -5.75 6.89 -6.85
CA PHE A 77 -5.31 6.81 -5.45
C PHE A 77 -3.90 7.36 -5.21
N VAL A 78 -3.63 7.68 -3.95
CA VAL A 78 -2.27 7.62 -3.38
C VAL A 78 -2.06 6.19 -2.89
N ASN A 79 -1.20 5.45 -3.58
CA ASN A 79 -0.96 4.03 -3.31
C ASN A 79 0.11 3.88 -2.23
N ILE A 80 -0.23 3.32 -1.07
CA ILE A 80 0.69 3.11 0.05
C ILE A 80 0.94 1.62 0.27
N LYS A 81 2.21 1.23 0.28
CA LYS A 81 2.64 -0.14 0.61
C LYS A 81 3.27 -0.15 2.01
N VAL A 82 2.88 -1.11 2.83
CA VAL A 82 3.39 -1.26 4.20
C VAL A 82 3.91 -2.67 4.42
N ASP A 83 5.11 -2.76 4.98
CA ASP A 83 5.64 -3.98 5.57
C ASP A 83 5.17 -4.09 7.02
N ARG A 84 4.39 -5.12 7.31
CA ARG A 84 3.92 -5.44 8.65
C ARG A 84 5.08 -5.74 9.61
N GLU A 85 6.16 -6.33 9.14
CA GLU A 85 7.29 -6.70 9.99
C GLU A 85 8.04 -5.45 10.50
N GLU A 86 8.08 -4.38 9.71
CA GLU A 86 8.63 -3.09 10.11
C GLU A 86 7.61 -2.19 10.81
N ARG A 87 6.31 -2.27 10.44
CA ARG A 87 5.22 -1.45 10.97
C ARG A 87 4.04 -2.28 11.52
N PRO A 88 4.27 -3.09 12.58
CA PRO A 88 3.21 -3.88 13.20
C PRO A 88 2.14 -3.02 13.87
N ASP A 89 2.47 -1.77 14.20
CA ASP A 89 1.55 -0.76 14.73
C ASP A 89 0.46 -0.41 13.71
N ILE A 90 0.85 -0.13 12.46
CA ILE A 90 -0.08 0.18 11.37
C ILE A 90 -0.96 -1.02 11.05
N ASP A 91 -0.34 -2.19 10.90
CA ASP A 91 -1.05 -3.44 10.64
C ASP A 91 -2.16 -3.69 11.68
N THR A 92 -1.81 -3.56 12.96
CA THR A 92 -2.75 -3.77 14.07
C THR A 92 -3.93 -2.80 14.03
N ILE A 93 -3.67 -1.52 13.74
CA ILE A 93 -4.72 -0.49 13.64
C ILE A 93 -5.74 -0.88 12.56
N TYR A 94 -5.26 -1.23 11.36
CA TYR A 94 -6.13 -1.48 10.23
C TYR A 94 -6.81 -2.87 10.26
N GLN A 95 -6.15 -3.89 10.81
CA GLN A 95 -6.80 -5.17 11.13
C GLN A 95 -7.91 -5.00 12.19
N SER A 96 -7.69 -4.15 13.20
CA SER A 96 -8.73 -3.83 14.19
C SER A 96 -9.89 -3.07 13.55
N ALA A 97 -9.62 -2.17 12.61
CA ALA A 97 -10.66 -1.46 11.87
C ALA A 97 -11.56 -2.44 11.07
N LEU A 98 -10.99 -3.47 10.42
CA LEU A 98 -11.80 -4.52 9.78
C LEU A 98 -12.72 -5.24 10.75
N GLN A 99 -12.21 -5.60 11.93
CA GLN A 99 -13.02 -6.27 12.95
C GLN A 99 -14.18 -5.39 13.42
N LEU A 100 -13.94 -4.08 13.61
CA LEU A 100 -15.00 -3.12 13.96
C LEU A 100 -16.05 -2.96 12.84
N LEU A 101 -15.65 -3.13 11.58
CA LEU A 101 -16.54 -3.17 10.43
C LEU A 101 -17.22 -4.55 10.23
N GLY A 102 -17.03 -5.49 11.15
CA GLY A 102 -17.59 -6.84 11.09
C GLY A 102 -16.97 -7.73 10.01
N GLN A 103 -15.80 -7.37 9.48
CA GLN A 103 -15.09 -8.12 8.46
C GLN A 103 -14.02 -9.03 9.07
N GLN A 104 -13.69 -10.11 8.38
CA GLN A 104 -12.55 -10.95 8.73
C GLN A 104 -11.25 -10.30 8.25
N GLY A 105 -10.22 -10.31 9.11
CA GLY A 105 -8.89 -9.81 8.78
C GLY A 105 -8.04 -10.85 8.04
N GLY A 106 -6.90 -10.40 7.50
CA GLY A 106 -5.96 -11.26 6.80
C GLY A 106 -4.95 -10.46 5.98
N TRP A 107 -4.05 -11.17 5.30
CA TRP A 107 -3.07 -10.58 4.40
C TRP A 107 -3.15 -11.19 3.00
N PRO A 108 -2.99 -10.39 1.93
CA PRO A 108 -2.73 -8.96 1.93
C PRO A 108 -3.94 -8.15 2.39
N LEU A 109 -3.72 -7.22 3.32
CA LEU A 109 -4.75 -6.30 3.76
C LEU A 109 -4.84 -5.16 2.75
N THR A 110 -6.01 -4.94 2.15
CA THR A 110 -6.26 -3.82 1.25
C THR A 110 -7.40 -2.97 1.78
N MET A 111 -7.15 -1.68 2.00
CA MET A 111 -8.15 -0.74 2.51
C MET A 111 -8.10 0.57 1.73
N PHE A 112 -9.28 1.17 1.52
CA PHE A 112 -9.41 2.51 0.98
C PHE A 112 -9.68 3.49 2.12
N LEU A 113 -8.83 4.50 2.25
CA LEU A 113 -8.90 5.48 3.31
C LEU A 113 -9.24 6.85 2.73
N THR A 114 -9.93 7.66 3.53
CA THR A 114 -10.12 9.08 3.23
C THR A 114 -8.79 9.82 3.26
N SER A 115 -8.72 10.92 2.54
CA SER A 115 -7.58 11.86 2.50
C SER A 115 -7.44 12.68 3.80
N GLN A 116 -8.45 12.68 4.66
CA GLN A 116 -8.55 13.48 5.89
C GLN A 116 -7.97 12.77 7.12
#